data_AF-A0A6V7ITM1-F1
#
_entry.id   AF-A0A6V7ITM1-F1
#
_cell.length_a   1.000
_cell.length_b   1.000
_cell.length_c   1.000
_cell.angle_alpha   90.00
_cell.angle_beta   90.00
_cell.angle_gamma   90.00
#
_symmetry.space_group_name_H-M   'P 1'
#
loop_
_entity.id
_entity.type
_entity.pdbx_description
1 polymer ?
#
loop_
_entity_poly.entity_id
_entity_poly.type
_entity_poly.pdbx_seq_one_letter_code
_entity_poly.pdbx_strand_id
1 'polypeptide(L)'
;MITIFIGANDFCTDMCYFPSAWTSLENHKKEIIKTLRLLRDNLPRTLVSIIPAPYLKGLIEMKGRSFVCQMTTSFECSCLFGLAWRKHRDEFYRIMR
;
A
#
# COMPACT_ATOMS: atom_id res chain seq x y z
N MET A 1 -23.23 -4.63 -0.36
CA MET A 1 -22.22 -3.62 0.01
C MET A 1 -20.85 -4.24 -0.20
N ILE A 2 -19.91 -3.49 -0.77
CA ILE A 2 -18.53 -3.94 -0.99
C ILE A 2 -17.61 -2.96 -0.25
N THR A 3 -16.67 -3.50 0.53
CA THR A 3 -15.64 -2.69 1.19
C THR A 3 -14.29 -2.99 0.54
N ILE A 4 -13.61 -1.94 0.10
CA ILE A 4 -12.30 -2.03 -0.54
C ILE A 4 -11.27 -1.46 0.43
N PHE A 5 -10.32 -2.31 0.83
CA PHE A 5 -9.15 -1.93 1.60
C PHE A 5 -7.92 -2.52 0.92
N ILE A 6 -7.44 -1.83 -0.11
CA ILE A 6 -6.31 -2.21 -0.97
C ILE A 6 -5.31 -1.04 -0.97
N GLY A 7 -4.02 -1.32 -1.19
CA GLY A 7 -2.97 -0.29 -1.19
C GLY A 7 -1.74 -0.68 -0.37
N ALA A 8 -1.86 -1.68 0.51
CA ALA A 8 -0.74 -2.10 1.36
C ALA A 8 0.42 -2.64 0.52
N ASN A 9 0.15 -3.48 -0.49
CA ASN A 9 1.18 -4.06 -1.35
C ASN A 9 1.80 -3.03 -2.29
N ASP A 10 1.00 -2.07 -2.80
CA ASP A 10 1.49 -0.95 -3.59
C ASP A 10 2.62 -0.20 -2.86
N PHE A 11 2.53 -0.10 -1.53
CA PHE A 11 3.54 0.50 -0.67
C PHE A 11 4.61 -0.48 -0.17
N CYS A 12 4.22 -1.70 0.17
CA CYS A 12 5.09 -2.67 0.81
C CYS A 12 6.04 -3.36 -0.16
N THR A 13 5.58 -3.64 -1.38
CA THR A 13 6.33 -4.40 -2.39
C THR A 13 6.60 -3.60 -3.65
N ASP A 14 5.67 -2.77 -4.12
CA ASP A 14 5.77 -2.30 -5.52
C ASP A 14 6.52 -0.98 -5.67
N MET A 15 6.31 -0.02 -4.75
CA MET A 15 6.83 1.35 -4.93
C MET A 15 8.35 1.43 -5.10
N CYS A 16 9.11 0.50 -4.51
CA CYS A 16 10.56 0.51 -4.57
C CYS A 16 11.14 -0.11 -5.85
N TYR A 17 10.33 -0.82 -6.65
CA TYR A 17 10.77 -1.42 -7.91
C TYR A 17 10.31 -0.67 -9.15
N PHE A 18 9.42 0.31 -9.00
CA PHE A 18 9.09 1.22 -10.10
C PHE A 18 10.24 2.21 -10.37
N PRO A 19 10.38 2.70 -11.62
CA PRO A 19 11.35 3.76 -11.95
C PRO A 19 11.20 5.02 -11.09
N SER A 20 9.98 5.29 -10.59
CA SER A 20 9.68 6.32 -9.60
C SER A 20 8.66 5.77 -8.62
N ALA A 21 8.86 5.99 -7.32
CA ALA A 21 7.93 5.54 -6.30
C ALA A 21 6.53 6.19 -6.45
N TRP A 22 6.47 7.41 -7.00
CA TRP A 22 5.21 8.11 -7.32
C TRP A 22 4.38 7.40 -8.38
N THR A 23 4.99 6.57 -9.23
CA THR A 23 4.26 5.73 -10.18
C THR A 23 3.31 4.78 -9.47
N SER A 24 3.66 4.30 -8.27
CA SER A 24 2.77 3.45 -7.46
C SER A 24 1.47 4.19 -7.10
N LEU A 25 1.56 5.46 -6.69
CA LEU A 25 0.40 6.30 -6.35
C LEU A 25 -0.53 6.54 -7.53
N GLU A 26 0.03 6.91 -8.69
CA GLU A 26 -0.76 7.14 -9.90
C GLU A 26 -1.43 5.86 -10.42
N ASN A 27 -0.72 4.73 -10.36
CA ASN A 27 -1.28 3.42 -10.70
C ASN A 27 -2.41 3.04 -9.76
N HIS A 28 -2.21 3.19 -8.44
CA HIS A 28 -3.22 2.89 -7.44
C HIS A 28 -4.51 3.68 -7.70
N LYS A 29 -4.40 5.00 -7.89
CA LYS A 29 -5.53 5.88 -8.22
C LYS A 29 -6.25 5.42 -9.49
N LYS A 30 -5.49 5.13 -10.56
CA LYS A 30 -6.04 4.68 -11.85
C LYS A 30 -6.81 3.37 -11.70
N GLU A 31 -6.25 2.39 -11.01
CA GLU A 31 -6.86 1.06 -10.86
C GLU A 31 -8.06 1.07 -9.89
N ILE A 32 -8.05 1.90 -8.84
CA ILE A 32 -9.25 2.11 -8.01
C ILE A 32 -10.38 2.72 -8.84
N ILE A 33 -10.11 3.77 -9.62
CA ILE A 33 -11.14 4.38 -10.50
C ILE A 33 -11.71 3.35 -11.47
N LYS A 34 -10.85 2.53 -12.09
CA LYS A 34 -11.26 1.45 -12.99
C LYS A 34 -12.12 0.42 -12.26
N THR A 35 -11.71 -0.02 -11.07
CA THR A 35 -12.47 -0.94 -10.22
C THR A 35 -13.85 -0.39 -9.90
N LEU A 36 -13.95 0.87 -9.48
CA LEU A 36 -15.25 1.50 -9.17
C LEU A 36 -16.16 1.61 -10.39
N ARG A 37 -15.61 1.88 -11.58
CA ARG A 37 -16.37 1.86 -12.85
C ARG A 37 -16.91 0.47 -13.15
N LEU A 38 -16.07 -0.56 -13.03
CA LEU A 38 -16.50 -1.96 -13.20
C LEU A 38 -17.62 -2.34 -12.23
N LEU A 39 -17.50 -1.97 -10.95
CA LEU A 39 -18.53 -2.24 -9.95
C LEU A 39 -19.83 -1.49 -10.26
N ARG A 40 -19.76 -0.22 -10.67
CA ARG A 40 -20.93 0.56 -11.09
C ARG A 40 -21.64 -0.10 -12.28
N ASP A 41 -20.88 -0.54 -13.28
CA ASP A 41 -21.42 -1.04 -14.54
C ASP A 41 -22.03 -2.45 -14.39
N ASN A 42 -21.54 -3.26 -13.45
CA ASN A 42 -21.98 -4.66 -13.28
C ASN A 42 -22.85 -4.90 -12.04
N LEU A 43 -22.82 -4.03 -11.03
CA LEU A 43 -23.52 -4.22 -9.75
C LEU A 43 -24.33 -2.98 -9.37
N PRO A 44 -25.43 -2.67 -10.11
CA PRO A 44 -26.21 -1.45 -9.89
C PRO A 44 -26.78 -1.40 -8.47
N ARG A 45 -26.77 -0.19 -7.88
CA ARG A 45 -27.20 0.10 -6.48
C ARG A 45 -26.31 -0.50 -5.38
N THR A 46 -25.14 -1.02 -5.71
CA THR A 46 -24.19 -1.47 -4.69
C THR A 46 -23.53 -0.27 -4.00
N LEU A 47 -23.66 -0.21 -2.67
CA LEU A 47 -22.86 0.70 -1.85
C LEU A 47 -21.42 0.20 -1.79
N VAL A 48 -20.47 1.06 -2.17
CA VAL A 48 -19.04 0.79 -2.09
C VAL A 48 -18.43 1.67 -1.00
N SER A 49 -17.77 1.04 -0.02
CA SER A 49 -16.98 1.71 1.01
C SER A 49 -15.50 1.59 0.64
N ILE A 50 -14.80 2.72 0.51
CA ILE A 50 -13.37 2.75 0.22
C ILE A 50 -12.64 3.16 1.49
N ILE A 51 -11.78 2.28 1.96
CA ILE A 51 -10.90 2.53 3.10
C ILE A 51 -9.53 2.95 2.53
N PRO A 52 -9.00 4.12 2.92
CA PRO A 52 -7.67 4.55 2.49
C PRO A 52 -6.61 3.52 2.82
N ALA A 53 -5.60 3.43 1.97
CA ALA A 53 -4.43 2.59 2.22
C ALA A 53 -3.75 2.97 3.56
N PRO A 54 -3.20 1.99 4.29
CA PRO A 54 -2.68 2.24 5.64
C PRO A 54 -1.40 3.09 5.61
N TYR A 55 -1.27 4.00 6.57
CA TYR A 55 -0.01 4.70 6.82
C TYR A 55 0.95 3.81 7.61
N LEU A 56 1.89 3.16 6.91
CA LEU A 56 2.72 2.08 7.47
C LEU A 56 3.92 2.55 8.31
N LYS A 57 4.09 3.86 8.55
CA LYS A 57 5.18 4.37 9.39
C LYS A 57 5.10 3.80 10.82
N GLY A 58 3.90 3.70 11.38
CA GLY A 58 3.70 3.09 12.71
C GLY A 58 4.16 1.63 12.79
N LEU A 59 4.06 0.88 11.69
CA LEU A 59 4.53 -0.51 11.63
C LEU A 59 6.05 -0.60 11.72
N ILE A 60 6.78 0.34 11.09
CA ILE A 60 8.25 0.43 11.14
C ILE A 60 8.73 0.81 12.53
N GLU A 61 8.04 1.74 13.19
CA GLU A 61 8.40 2.26 14.51
C GLU A 61 8.04 1.33 15.66
N MET A 62 7.24 0.28 15.39
CA MET A 62 6.85 -0.71 16.38
C MET A 62 8.06 -1.47 16.95
N LYS A 63 8.27 -1.32 18.26
CA LYS A 63 9.30 -2.01 19.04
C LYS A 63 8.75 -3.32 19.63
N GLY A 64 9.64 -4.23 20.02
CA GLY A 64 9.25 -5.47 20.71
C GLY A 64 8.52 -6.49 19.83
N ARG A 65 8.74 -6.46 18.51
CA ARG A 65 8.11 -7.39 17.56
C ARG A 65 8.63 -8.80 17.77
N SER A 66 7.74 -9.79 17.75
CA SER A 66 8.13 -11.21 17.75
C SER A 66 9.02 -11.55 16.55
N PHE A 67 9.81 -12.61 16.66
CA PHE A 67 10.67 -13.06 15.56
C PHE A 67 9.89 -13.30 14.26
N VAL A 68 8.73 -13.96 14.36
CA VAL A 68 7.83 -14.20 13.22
C VAL A 68 7.40 -12.88 12.58
N CYS A 69 6.97 -11.89 13.38
CA CYS A 69 6.57 -10.59 12.86
C CYS A 69 7.72 -9.86 12.15
N GLN A 70 8.94 -9.93 12.68
CA GLN A 70 10.11 -9.34 12.02
C GLN A 70 10.41 -9.99 10.68
N MET A 71 10.34 -11.32 10.61
CA MET A 71 10.53 -12.07 9.37
C MET A 71 9.44 -11.75 8.34
N THR A 72 8.17 -11.82 8.74
CA THR A 72 7.03 -11.53 7.85
C THR A 72 7.08 -10.11 7.32
N THR A 73 7.34 -9.12 8.17
CA THR A 73 7.42 -7.71 7.72
C THR A 73 8.63 -7.43 6.82
N SER A 74 9.74 -8.15 7.00
CA SER A 74 10.90 -8.04 6.12
C SER A 74 10.65 -8.65 4.74
N PHE A 75 9.83 -9.70 4.66
CA PHE A 75 9.48 -10.36 3.41
C PHE A 75 8.33 -9.65 2.69
N GLU A 76 7.18 -9.51 3.35
CA GLU A 76 5.94 -8.96 2.77
C GLU A 76 6.03 -7.44 2.56
N CYS A 77 6.89 -6.74 3.30
CA CYS A 77 7.00 -5.28 3.25
C CYS A 77 8.45 -4.81 3.04
N SER A 78 9.09 -5.41 2.04
CA SER A 78 10.50 -5.23 1.71
C SER A 78 10.89 -3.80 1.34
N CYS A 79 9.99 -2.99 0.75
CA CYS A 79 10.28 -1.58 0.45
C CYS A 79 10.51 -0.76 1.73
N LEU A 80 9.79 -1.05 2.81
CA LEU A 80 9.94 -0.32 4.06
C LEU A 80 10.98 -0.97 4.98
N PHE A 81 11.02 -2.30 5.09
CA PHE A 81 11.93 -2.99 6.02
C PHE A 81 13.31 -3.33 5.43
N GLY A 82 13.42 -3.43 4.11
CA GLY A 82 14.64 -3.78 3.41
C GLY A 82 15.75 -2.73 3.57
N LEU A 83 16.99 -3.22 3.74
CA LEU A 83 18.16 -2.35 3.90
C LEU A 83 18.47 -1.56 2.63
N ALA A 84 18.22 -2.13 1.45
CA ALA A 84 18.45 -1.51 0.14
C ALA A 84 17.71 -0.17 -0.01
N TRP A 85 16.52 -0.06 0.58
CA TRP A 85 15.62 1.09 0.39
C TRP A 85 15.59 2.05 1.58
N ARG A 86 16.45 1.84 2.58
CA ARG A 86 16.47 2.65 3.81
C ARG A 86 16.56 4.16 3.55
N LYS A 87 17.33 4.57 2.52
CA LYS A 87 17.53 5.98 2.15
C LYS A 87 16.30 6.65 1.53
N HIS A 88 15.36 5.88 0.99
CA HIS A 88 14.16 6.38 0.30
C HIS A 88 12.91 6.40 1.21
N ARG A 89 13.03 5.98 2.47
CA ARG A 89 11.89 5.87 3.40
C ARG A 89 11.14 7.19 3.59
N ASP A 90 11.84 8.32 3.64
CA ASP A 90 11.18 9.62 3.80
C ASP A 90 10.33 10.00 2.59
N GLU A 91 10.78 9.64 1.38
CA GLU A 91 9.95 9.76 0.17
C GLU A 91 8.74 8.84 0.24
N PHE A 92 8.94 7.59 0.62
CA PHE A 92 7.87 6.60 0.76
C PHE A 92 6.81 7.04 1.78
N TYR A 93 7.22 7.64 2.90
CA TYR A 93 6.30 8.20 3.89
C TYR A 93 5.50 9.41 3.37
N ARG A 94 6.02 10.16 2.40
CA ARG A 94 5.28 11.25 1.76
C ARG A 94 4.25 10.75 0.78
N ILE A 95 4.52 9.64 0.10
CA ILE A 95 3.59 9.02 -0.86
C ILE A 95 2.38 8.40 -0.14
N MET A 96 2.59 7.83 1.04
CA MET A 96 1.51 7.21 1.83
C MET A 96 0.62 8.21 2.60
N ARG A 97 0.94 9.50 2.57
CA ARG A 97 0.27 10.54 3.36
C ARG A 97 -0.81 11.23 2.55
#